data_AF-A0AAN4L6Z6-F1
#
_entry.id   AF-A0AAN4L6Z6-F1
#
_cell.length_a   1.000
_cell.length_b   1.000
_cell.length_c   1.000
_cell.angle_alpha   90.00
_cell.angle_beta   90.00
_cell.angle_gamma   90.00
#
_symmetry.space_group_name_H-M   'P 1'
#
loop_
_entity.id
_entity.type
_entity.pdbx_description
1 polymer ?
#
loop_
_entity_poly.entity_id
_entity_poly.type
_entity_poly.pdbx_seq_one_letter_code
_entity_poly.pdbx_strand_id
1 'polypeptide(L)' 'MPEITIRLYEGRTDEQKQEIVEVFTRELSRIIDREPDYISIEFNEIPWDENVPDNLKSAQSQKQGGEKT' A
#
# COMPACT_ATOMS: atom_id res chain seq x y z
N MET A 1 20.09 4.76 7.02
CA MET A 1 18.66 5.12 6.90
C MET A 1 18.08 4.17 5.87
N PRO A 2 17.28 3.16 6.28
CA PRO A 2 16.59 2.30 5.34
C PRO A 2 15.50 3.06 4.59
N GLU A 3 15.39 2.78 3.30
CA GLU A 3 14.38 3.34 2.41
C GLU A 3 13.71 2.20 1.65
N ILE A 4 12.38 2.17 1.67
CA ILE A 4 11.56 1.17 0.99
C ILE A 4 10.59 1.91 0.07
N THR A 5 10.69 1.64 -1.22
CA THR A 5 9.67 2.06 -2.19
C THR A 5 8.77 0.88 -2.52
N ILE A 6 7.49 1.01 -2.23
CA ILE A 6 6.47 0.01 -2.55
C ILE A 6 5.77 0.46 -3.83
N ARG A 7 6.01 -0.25 -4.93
CA ARG A 7 5.26 -0.06 -6.18
C ARG A 7 4.07 -0.99 -6.20
N LEU A 8 2.86 -0.42 -6.27
CA LEU A 8 1.61 -1.17 -6.20
C LEU A 8 0.53 -0.51 -7.06
N TYR A 9 -0.44 -1.27 -7.55
CA TYR A 9 -1.60 -0.67 -8.23
C TYR A 9 -2.38 0.26 -7.29
N GLU A 10 -2.96 1.32 -7.84
CA GLU A 10 -3.85 2.22 -7.10
C GLU A 10 -5.06 1.50 -6.47
N GLY A 11 -5.66 2.14 -5.47
CA GLY A 11 -6.94 1.73 -4.90
C GLY A 11 -6.90 1.19 -3.47
N ARG A 12 -5.75 1.28 -2.78
CA ARG A 12 -5.64 0.97 -1.35
C ARG A 12 -6.19 2.14 -0.55
N THR A 13 -6.91 1.83 0.52
CA THR A 13 -7.38 2.88 1.45
C THR A 13 -6.22 3.41 2.28
N ASP A 14 -6.39 4.59 2.88
CA ASP A 14 -5.37 5.18 3.74
C ASP A 14 -5.11 4.31 4.97
N GLU A 15 -6.14 3.65 5.51
CA GLU A 15 -5.99 2.70 6.63
C GLU A 15 -5.11 1.50 6.26
N GLN A 16 -5.27 0.98 5.03
CA GLN A 16 -4.43 -0.11 4.54
C GLN A 16 -2.97 0.33 4.37
N LYS A 17 -2.75 1.53 3.83
CA LYS A 17 -1.40 2.10 3.68
C LYS A 17 -0.77 2.32 5.06
N GLN A 18 -1.54 2.82 6.03
CA GLN A 18 -1.09 3.03 7.40
C GLN A 18 -0.70 1.72 8.09
N GLU A 19 -1.53 0.67 7.97
CA GLU A 19 -1.19 -0.66 8.53
C GLU A 19 0.10 -1.22 7.92
N ILE A 20 0.31 -1.03 6.61
CA ILE A 20 1.56 -1.43 5.94
C ILE A 20 2.75 -0.67 6.56
N VAL A 21 2.64 0.66 6.72
CA VAL A 21 3.71 1.46 7.32
C VAL A 21 4.06 0.96 8.72
N GLU A 22 3.05 0.70 9.56
CA GLU A 22 3.24 0.24 10.94
C GLU A 22 3.93 -1.13 11.00
N VAL A 23 3.46 -2.09 10.21
CA VAL A 23 4.02 -3.45 10.19
C VAL A 23 5.45 -3.42 9.66
N PHE A 24 5.72 -2.79 8.51
CA PHE A 24 7.05 -2.77 7.92
C PHE A 24 8.05 -2.01 8.79
N THR A 25 7.66 -0.85 9.33
CA THR A 25 8.53 -0.06 10.21
C THR A 25 8.89 -0.86 11.47
N ARG A 26 7.92 -1.49 12.12
CA ARG A 26 8.14 -2.32 13.32
C ARG A 26 9.07 -3.49 13.04
N GLU A 27 8.78 -4.27 11.99
CA GLU A 27 9.58 -5.46 11.71
C GLU A 27 10.98 -5.12 11.22
N LEU A 28 11.12 -4.09 10.37
CA LEU A 28 12.43 -3.67 9.91
C LEU A 28 13.26 -3.15 11.07
N SER A 29 12.71 -2.27 11.91
CA SER A 29 13.34 -1.76 13.13
C SER A 29 13.89 -2.89 14.00
N ARG A 30 13.10 -3.95 14.22
CA ARG A 30 13.49 -5.14 14.98
C ARG A 30 14.62 -5.94 14.32
N ILE A 31 14.59 -6.10 13.00
CA ILE A 31 15.55 -6.95 12.27
C ILE A 31 16.93 -6.31 12.20
N ILE A 32 16.99 -5.00 11.97
CA ILE A 32 18.26 -4.29 11.70
C ILE A 32 18.77 -3.48 12.90
N ASP A 33 18.10 -3.59 14.05
CA ASP A 33 18.39 -2.84 15.28
C ASP A 33 18.50 -1.32 15.02
N ARG A 34 17.38 -0.74 14.57
CA ARG A 34 17.30 0.69 14.22
C ARG A 34 16.02 1.32 14.73
N GLU A 35 16.12 2.55 15.23
CA GLU A 35 14.96 3.35 15.61
C GLU A 35 13.98 3.57 14.43
N PRO A 36 12.65 3.45 14.65
CA PRO A 36 11.61 3.67 13.64
C PRO A 36 11.74 4.97 12.85
N ASP A 37 12.12 6.06 13.52
CA ASP A 37 12.21 7.41 12.95
C ASP A 37 13.26 7.53 11.82
N TYR A 38 14.14 6.55 11.68
CA TYR A 38 15.15 6.49 10.60
C TYR A 38 14.74 5.58 9.44
N ILE A 39 13.50 5.10 9.40
CA ILE A 39 12.96 4.25 8.33
C ILE A 39 12.00 5.08 7.48
N SER A 40 12.22 5.09 6.17
CA SER A 40 11.33 5.74 5.20
C SER A 40 10.61 4.70 4.34
N ILE A 41 9.29 4.88 4.17
CA ILE A 41 8.46 4.07 3.29
C ILE A 41 7.71 5.00 2.34
N GLU A 42 7.90 4.80 1.04
CA GLU A 42 7.20 5.53 -0.02
C GLU A 42 6.28 4.58 -0.79
N PHE A 43 5.03 5.01 -1.02
CA PHE A 43 4.09 4.30 -1.88
C PHE A 43 4.08 4.93 -3.26
N ASN A 44 4.45 4.15 -4.28
CA ASN A 44 4.34 4.52 -5.68
C ASN A 44 3.13 3.79 -6.29
N GLU A 45 1.98 4.46 -6.23
CA GLU A 45 0.74 3.95 -6.82
C GLU A 45 0.77 4.07 -8.34
N ILE A 46 0.60 2.93 -9.02
CA ILE A 46 0.55 2.87 -10.48
C ILE A 46 -0.88 2.64 -10.97
N PRO A 47 -1.26 3.24 -12.12
CA PRO A 47 -2.52 2.94 -12.77
C PRO A 47 -2.65 1.46 -13.08
N TRP A 48 -3.89 1.01 -13.17
CA TRP A 48 -4.21 -0.35 -13.57
C TRP A 48 -3.79 -0.59 -15.04
N ASP A 49 -3.21 -1.75 -15.29
CA ASP A 49 -2.83 -2.22 -16.63
C ASP A 49 -3.35 -3.65 -16.89
N GLU A 50 -2.94 -4.24 -18.02
CA GLU A 50 -3.34 -5.59 -18.43
C GLU A 50 -2.92 -6.70 -17.44
N ASN A 51 -1.95 -6.43 -16.58
CA ASN A 51 -1.39 -7.38 -15.61
C ASN A 51 -2.05 -7.28 -14.23
N VAL A 52 -3.06 -6.43 -14.04
CA VAL A 52 -3.76 -6.31 -12.76
C VAL A 52 -4.36 -7.67 -12.35
N PRO A 53 -4.06 -8.15 -11.14
CA PRO A 53 -4.66 -9.35 -10.58
C PRO A 53 -6.20 -9.31 -10.55
N ASP A 54 -6.85 -10.43 -10.85
CA ASP A 54 -8.31 -10.50 -10.95
C ASP A 54 -9.04 -10.15 -9.63
N ASN A 55 -8.41 -10.43 -8.49
CA ASN A 55 -8.95 -10.06 -7.18
C ASN A 55 -8.97 -8.54 -6.93
N LEU A 56 -8.22 -7.75 -7.69
CA LEU A 56 -8.32 -6.29 -7.66
C LEU A 56 -9.41 -5.80 -8.61
N LYS A 57 -9.61 -6.46 -9.77
CA LYS A 57 -10.65 -6.10 -10.75
C LYS A 57 -12.06 -6.14 -10.14
N SER A 58 -12.34 -7.12 -9.27
CA SER A 58 -13.63 -7.26 -8.59
C SER A 58 -13.93 -6.14 -7.57
N ALA A 59 -12.91 -5.49 -7.00
CA ALA A 59 -13.06 -4.38 -6.06
C ALA A 59 -13.54 -3.08 -6.75
N GLN A 60 -13.30 -2.92 -8.06
CA GLN A 60 -13.79 -1.79 -8.85
C GLN A 60 -15.30 -1.87 -9.14
N SER A 61 -15.81 -3.07 -9.44
CA SER A 61 -17.23 -3.28 -9.75
C SER A 61 -18.16 -2.92 -8.58
N GLN A 62 -17.65 -2.95 -7.35
CA GLN A 62 -18.40 -2.53 -6.16
C GLN A 62 -18.40 -1.02 -5.92
N LYS A 63 -17.38 -0.27 -6.41
CA LYS A 63 -17.33 1.19 -6.27
C LYS A 63 -18.19 1.94 -7.29
N GLN A 64 -18.38 1.41 -8.51
CA GLN A 64 -19.18 2.07 -9.55
C GLN A 64 -20.71 1.87 -9.43
N GLY A 65 -21.17 1.07 -8.46
CA GLY A 65 -22.60 0.83 -8.21
C GLY A 65 -23.24 1.77 -7.16
N GLY A 66 -22.46 2.67 -6.55
CA GLY A 66 -22.88 3.44 -5.37
C GLY A 66 -23.41 4.86 -5.61
N GLU A 67 -23.23 5.44 -6.80
CA GLU A 67 -23.65 6.83 -7.08
C GLU A 67 -24.83 6.86 -8.06
N LYS A 68 -25.99 6.43 -7.58
CA LYS A 68 -27.30 6.80 -8.12
C LYS A 68 -28.31 6.93 -6.98
N THR A 69 -28.31 8.07 -6.30
CA THR A 69 -29.52 8.75 -5.80
C THR A 69 -29.21 10.17 -5.36
#